data_AF-A0A2Z6MEP8-F1
#
_entry.id   AF-A0A2Z6MEP8-F1
#
_cell.length_a   1.000
_cell.length_b   1.000
_cell.length_c   1.000
_cell.angle_alpha   90.00
_cell.angle_beta   90.00
_cell.angle_gamma   90.00
#
_symmetry.space_group_name_H-M   'P 1'
#
loop_
_entity.id
_entity.type
_entity.pdbx_description
1 polymer ?
#
loop_
_entity_poly.entity_id
_entity_poly.type
_entity_poly.pdbx_seq_one_letter_code
_entity_poly.pdbx_strand_id
1 'polypeptide(L)'
;MNLDIPMNLNQATVADLVDMTGTWNWNLLNGWVPNEVLRRLRSIPPPHDDFGADEMIGSNKDAADYEVTDIHRESEHKCLKTLSRPG
;
A
#
# COMPACT_ATOMS: atom_id res chain seq x y z
N MET A 1 -11.81 -21.25 2.29
CA MET A 1 -10.65 -20.88 3.13
C MET A 1 -11.19 -20.63 4.53
N ASN A 2 -10.72 -21.36 5.52
CA ASN A 2 -11.00 -21.06 6.94
C ASN A 2 -9.73 -20.40 7.49
N LEU A 3 -9.82 -19.13 7.88
CA LEU A 3 -8.71 -18.34 8.39
C LEU A 3 -8.95 -18.12 9.87
N ASP A 4 -8.11 -18.69 10.72
CA ASP A 4 -8.17 -18.45 12.16
C ASP A 4 -7.44 -17.15 12.48
N ILE A 5 -8.10 -16.02 12.19
CA ILE A 5 -7.54 -14.69 12.45
C ILE A 5 -7.46 -14.49 13.97
N PRO A 6 -6.27 -14.21 14.53
CA PRO A 6 -6.11 -13.91 15.95
C PRO A 6 -7.00 -12.74 16.37
N MET A 7 -7.62 -12.83 17.54
CA MET A 7 -8.57 -11.82 18.01
C MET A 7 -7.93 -10.41 18.12
N ASN A 8 -6.63 -10.36 18.42
CA ASN A 8 -5.85 -9.12 18.47
C ASN A 8 -5.54 -8.51 17.09
N LEU A 9 -5.83 -9.21 15.99
CA LEU A 9 -5.62 -8.75 14.61
C LEU A 9 -6.94 -8.50 13.86
N ASN A 10 -8.09 -8.70 14.49
CA ASN A 10 -9.39 -8.53 13.86
C ASN A 10 -9.69 -7.07 13.41
N GLN A 11 -8.90 -6.10 13.91
CA GLN A 11 -8.96 -4.69 13.53
C GLN A 11 -7.59 -4.14 13.10
N ALA A 12 -6.63 -5.03 12.82
CA ALA A 12 -5.31 -4.62 12.38
C ALA A 12 -5.41 -3.97 10.99
N THR A 13 -4.78 -2.82 10.84
CA THR A 13 -4.54 -2.18 9.54
C THR A 13 -3.37 -2.88 8.84
N VAL A 14 -3.18 -2.62 7.55
CA VAL A 14 -2.02 -3.17 6.81
C VAL A 14 -0.70 -2.64 7.40
N ALA A 15 -0.70 -1.44 7.99
CA ALA A 15 0.45 -0.88 8.69
C ALA A 15 0.78 -1.64 9.99
N ASP A 16 -0.21 -2.24 10.65
CA ASP A 16 0.03 -3.09 11.83
C ASP A 16 0.63 -4.46 11.47
N LEU A 17 0.66 -4.81 10.18
CA LEU A 17 1.23 -6.05 9.67
C LEU A 17 2.69 -5.91 9.24
N VAL A 18 3.27 -4.71 9.32
CA VAL A 18 4.70 -4.48 9.09
C VAL A 18 5.45 -4.42 10.42
N ASP A 19 6.75 -4.71 10.37
CA ASP A 19 7.65 -4.58 11.50
C ASP A 19 8.27 -3.18 11.57
N MET A 20 9.12 -2.95 12.58
CA MET A 20 9.77 -1.65 12.80
C MET A 20 10.72 -1.24 11.66
N THR A 21 11.05 -2.15 10.74
CA THR A 21 11.90 -1.86 9.58
C THR A 21 11.08 -1.54 8.32
N GLY A 22 9.76 -1.49 8.44
CA GLY A 22 8.87 -1.31 7.29
C GLY A 22 8.75 -2.56 6.42
N THR A 23 9.10 -3.75 6.94
CA THR A 23 8.95 -5.01 6.20
C THR A 23 7.80 -5.85 6.74
N TRP A 24 7.23 -6.74 5.92
CA TRP A 24 6.16 -7.64 6.38
C TRP A 24 6.59 -8.41 7.63
N ASN A 25 5.77 -8.38 8.68
CA ASN A 25 6.02 -9.14 9.90
C ASN A 25 5.71 -10.62 9.66
N TRP A 26 6.66 -11.36 9.08
CA TRP A 26 6.49 -12.77 8.74
C TRP A 26 6.25 -13.66 9.95
N ASN A 27 6.76 -13.28 11.13
CA ASN A 27 6.51 -14.00 12.37
C ASN A 27 5.04 -13.92 12.78
N LEU A 28 4.41 -12.75 12.61
CA LEU A 28 2.98 -12.54 12.82
C LEU A 28 2.15 -13.29 11.77
N LEU A 29 2.51 -13.16 10.49
CA LEU A 29 1.72 -13.64 9.36
C LEU A 29 1.75 -15.18 9.23
N ASN A 30 2.89 -15.84 9.47
CA ASN A 30 3.01 -17.30 9.38
C ASN A 30 2.10 -18.05 10.38
N GLY A 31 1.62 -17.38 11.45
CA GLY A 31 0.81 -18.02 12.49
C GLY A 31 -0.64 -18.31 12.09
N TRP A 32 -1.18 -17.58 11.12
CA TRP A 32 -2.61 -17.64 10.78
C TRP A 32 -2.93 -17.45 9.29
N VAL A 33 -1.95 -17.02 8.49
CA VAL A 33 -2.10 -16.83 7.05
C VAL A 33 -1.64 -18.09 6.30
N PRO A 34 -2.47 -18.67 5.42
CA PRO A 34 -2.11 -19.83 4.61
C PRO A 34 -0.93 -19.56 3.68
N ASN A 35 -0.12 -20.60 3.46
CA ASN A 35 1.07 -20.55 2.61
C ASN A 35 0.82 -20.09 1.17
N GLU A 36 -0.38 -20.29 0.63
CA GLU A 36 -0.73 -19.77 -0.69
C GLU A 36 -0.85 -18.25 -0.69
N VAL A 37 -1.50 -17.69 0.34
CA VAL A 37 -1.67 -16.23 0.50
C VAL A 37 -0.32 -15.58 0.79
N LEU A 38 0.50 -16.17 1.67
CA LEU A 38 1.86 -15.68 1.95
C LEU A 38 2.74 -15.59 0.70
N ARG A 39 2.64 -16.57 -0.21
CA ARG A 39 3.39 -16.55 -1.48
C ARG A 39 2.98 -15.38 -2.37
N ARG A 40 1.68 -15.07 -2.43
CA ARG A 40 1.18 -13.89 -3.16
C ARG A 40 1.59 -12.60 -2.45
N LEU A 41 1.51 -12.55 -1.13
CA LEU A 41 1.88 -11.39 -0.33
C LEU A 41 3.37 -11.02 -0.50
N ARG A 42 4.28 -12.01 -0.64
CA ARG A 42 5.70 -11.75 -0.95
C ARG A 42 5.94 -10.99 -2.25
N SER A 43 5.02 -11.05 -3.21
CA SER A 43 5.12 -10.27 -4.45
C SER A 43 4.61 -8.83 -4.30
N ILE A 44 4.00 -8.50 -3.17
CA ILE A 44 3.49 -7.17 -2.84
C ILE A 44 4.48 -6.51 -1.87
N PRO A 45 5.07 -5.36 -2.19
CA PRO A 45 5.92 -4.66 -1.25
C PRO A 45 5.10 -4.22 -0.02
N PRO A 46 5.70 -4.24 1.18
CA PRO A 46 5.06 -3.72 2.38
C PRO A 46 4.77 -2.21 2.21
N PRO A 47 3.73 -1.66 2.87
CA PRO A 47 3.53 -0.23 2.92
C PRO A 47 4.76 0.42 3.55
N HIS A 48 5.37 1.38 2.85
CA HIS A 48 6.63 1.97 3.24
C HIS A 48 6.51 3.49 3.26
N ASP A 49 6.75 4.09 4.42
CA ASP A 49 6.50 5.51 4.68
C ASP A 49 7.32 6.45 3.79
N ASP A 50 8.54 6.05 3.39
CA ASP A 50 9.39 6.90 2.52
C ASP A 50 8.86 7.05 1.09
N PHE A 51 7.90 6.23 0.65
CA PHE A 51 7.28 6.37 -0.67
C PHE A 51 6.10 7.34 -0.70
N GLY A 52 5.87 8.05 0.42
CA GLY A 52 4.78 9.00 0.57
C GLY A 52 3.46 8.30 0.85
N ALA A 53 2.61 8.93 1.66
CA ALA A 53 1.22 8.49 1.81
C ALA A 53 0.56 8.45 0.44
N ASP A 54 -0.27 7.43 0.18
CA ASP A 54 -1.12 7.38 -1.02
C ASP A 54 -1.91 8.69 -1.13
N GLU A 55 -1.44 9.58 -2.00
CA GLU A 55 -2.07 10.87 -2.18
C GLU A 55 -3.19 10.69 -3.19
N MET A 56 -4.41 11.06 -2.82
CA MET A 56 -5.54 11.08 -3.74
C MET A 56 -5.21 12.02 -4.91
N ILE A 57 -4.84 11.47 -6.07
CA ILE A 57 -4.41 12.23 -7.26
C ILE A 57 -5.55 13.08 -7.83
N GLY A 58 -6.81 12.75 -7.53
CA GLY A 58 -7.94 13.64 -7.76
C GLY A 58 -9.21 13.15 -7.08
N SER A 59 -9.95 14.09 -6.46
CA SER A 59 -11.38 13.92 -6.21
C SER A 59 -12.13 14.84 -7.14
N ASN A 60 -12.81 14.28 -8.14
CA ASN A 60 -13.72 15.08 -8.95
C ASN A 60 -15.09 15.12 -8.25
N LYS A 61 -15.60 16.32 -7.96
CA LYS A 61 -16.93 16.51 -7.34
C LYS A 61 -18.06 16.37 -8.36
N ASP A 62 -17.73 16.42 -9.64
CA ASP A 62 -18.64 16.14 -10.73
C ASP A 62 -18.13 14.90 -11.47
N ALA A 63 -19.02 13.96 -11.75
CA ALA A 63 -18.69 12.73 -12.47
C ALA A 63 -18.26 13.05 -13.91
N ALA A 64 -17.01 13.47 -14.08
CA ALA A 64 -16.34 13.44 -15.37
C ALA A 64 -15.40 12.23 -15.36
N ASP A 65 -15.61 11.36 -16.34
CA ASP A 65 -14.79 10.18 -16.60
C ASP A 65 -13.30 10.55 -16.56
N TYR A 66 -12.55 9.86 -15.70
CA TYR A 66 -11.10 9.92 -15.71
C TYR A 66 -10.59 8.93 -16.77
N GLU A 67 -9.94 9.43 -17.81
CA GLU A 67 -9.20 8.57 -18.72
C GLU A 67 -7.85 8.20 -18.07
N VAL A 68 -7.45 6.93 -18.21
CA VAL A 68 -6.20 6.40 -17.63
C VAL A 68 -4.97 7.21 -18.08
N THR A 69 -5.05 7.83 -19.26
CA THR A 69 -4.04 8.72 -19.85
C THR A 69 -3.82 10.00 -19.04
N ASP A 70 -4.88 10.59 -18.50
CA ASP A 70 -4.78 11.81 -17.69
C ASP A 70 -4.12 11.54 -16.33
N ILE A 71 -4.43 10.39 -15.73
CA ILE A 71 -3.82 9.94 -14.47
C ILE A 71 -2.31 9.72 -14.65
N HIS A 72 -1.89 9.10 -15.75
CA HIS A 72 -0.47 8.86 -16.03
C HIS A 72 0.29 10.18 -16.19
N ARG A 73 -0.27 11.13 -16.96
CA ARG A 73 0.34 12.44 -17.19
C ARG A 73 0.51 13.23 -15.89
N GLU A 74 -0.49 13.19 -15.00
CA GLU A 74 -0.44 13.89 -13.72
C GLU A 74 0.55 13.24 -12.73
N SER A 75 0.62 11.92 -12.71
CA SER A 75 1.59 11.16 -11.91
C SER A 75 3.03 11.45 -12.33
N GLU A 76 3.31 11.51 -13.63
CA GLU A 76 4.62 11.89 -14.17
C GLU A 76 4.98 13.34 -13.83
N HIS A 77 4.02 14.27 -13.92
CA HIS A 77 4.24 15.67 -13.64
C HIS A 77 4.49 15.93 -12.14
N LYS A 78 3.83 15.19 -11.24
CA LYS A 78 4.12 15.23 -9.80
C LYS A 78 5.51 14.67 -9.48
N CYS A 79 5.87 13.52 -10.07
CA CYS A 79 7.19 12.90 -9.88
C CYS A 79 8.35 13.82 -10.32
N LEU A 80 8.18 14.55 -11.43
CA LEU A 80 9.17 15.53 -11.90
C LEU A 80 9.28 16.76 -10.99
N LYS A 81 8.20 17.15 -10.29
CA LYS A 81 8.21 18.29 -9.38
C LYS A 81 8.81 17.97 -8.01
N THR A 82 8.70 16.73 -7.53
CA THR A 82 9.37 16.29 -6.29
C THR A 82 10.89 16.15 -6.45
N LEU A 83 11.37 15.80 -7.65
CA LEU A 83 12.81 15.77 -7.97
C LEU A 83 13.43 17.17 -8.21
N SER A 84 12.61 18.22 -8.29
CA SER A 84 13.03 19.61 -8.58
C SER A 84 12.95 20.55 -7.36
N ARG A 85 12.92 20.03 -6.13
CA ARG A 85 13.20 20.86 -4.93
C ARG A 85 14.72 20.92 -4.69
N PRO A 86 15.41 22.03 -4.98
CA PRO A 86 16.70 22.31 -4.38
C PRO A 86 16.50 22.88 -2.97
N GLY A 87 17.22 22.31 -1.98
CA GLY A 87 17.43 22.88 -0.65
C GLY A 87 16.64 22.24 0.46
#